data_AF-A0A6L9UAX8-F1
#
_entry.id   AF-A0A6L9UAX8-F1
#
_cell.length_a   1.000
_cell.length_b   1.000
_cell.length_c   1.000
_cell.angle_alpha   90.00
_cell.angle_beta   90.00
_cell.angle_gamma   90.00
#
_symmetry.space_group_name_H-M   'P 1'
#
loop_
_entity.id
_entity.type
_entity.pdbx_description
1 polymer ?
#
loop_
_entity_poly.entity_id
_entity_poly.type
_entity_poly.pdbx_seq_one_letter_code
_entity_poly.pdbx_strand_id
1 'polypeptide(L)'
;MLDLPGEGLVVGAELFEIEAYRLTVLDRLEHLGSDGSISFDAGGGTMTAIVCMKLEMWLDPFQLGFLSDYHDRKFIPSWKR
;
A
#
# COMPACT_ATOMS: atom_id res chain seq x y z
N MET A 1 0.93 -4.02 3.36
CA MET A 1 -0.45 -3.86 3.84
C MET A 1 -1.30 -4.84 3.07
N LEU A 2 -1.93 -5.78 3.77
CA LEU A 2 -2.70 -6.87 3.18
C LEU A 2 -4.11 -6.42 2.85
N ASP A 3 -4.71 -6.97 1.79
CA ASP A 3 -6.12 -6.77 1.43
C ASP A 3 -7.07 -7.58 2.34
N LEU A 4 -7.09 -7.25 3.63
CA LEU A 4 -7.95 -7.87 4.64
C LEU A 4 -8.65 -6.78 5.48
N PRO A 5 -9.65 -6.09 4.92
CA PRO A 5 -10.35 -5.04 5.64
C PRO A 5 -11.08 -5.61 6.87
N GLY A 6 -10.89 -4.97 8.03
CA GLY A 6 -11.49 -5.40 9.30
C GLY A 6 -10.59 -6.31 10.15
N GLU A 7 -9.44 -6.73 9.62
CA GLU A 7 -8.41 -7.46 10.37
C GLU A 7 -7.17 -6.59 10.61
N GLY A 8 -6.44 -6.85 11.69
CA GLY A 8 -5.20 -6.14 12.01
C GLY A 8 -5.40 -4.85 12.81
N LEU A 9 -4.73 -3.77 12.39
CA LEU A 9 -4.68 -2.49 13.11
C LEU A 9 -5.14 -1.34 12.21
N VAL A 10 -5.66 -0.28 12.83
CA VAL A 10 -5.85 1.01 12.15
C VAL A 10 -4.47 1.57 11.80
N VAL A 11 -4.25 1.86 10.53
CA VAL A 11 -2.97 2.35 10.00
C VAL A 11 -2.97 3.86 9.91
N GLY A 12 -1.94 4.50 10.47
CA GLY A 12 -1.68 5.92 10.24
C GLY A 12 -1.15 6.12 8.82
N ALA A 13 -1.71 7.09 8.09
CA ALA A 13 -1.32 7.37 6.71
C ALA A 13 -1.29 8.88 6.45
N GLU A 14 -0.63 9.26 5.37
CA GLU A 14 -0.57 10.63 4.87
C GLU A 14 -1.46 10.77 3.63
N LEU A 15 -2.18 11.89 3.53
CA LEU A 15 -3.04 12.20 2.39
C LEU A 15 -2.39 13.25 1.51
N PHE A 16 -2.31 12.97 0.20
CA PHE A 16 -1.74 13.87 -0.79
C PHE A 16 -2.73 14.15 -1.91
N GLU A 17 -2.84 15.41 -2.31
CA GLU A 17 -3.50 15.79 -3.56
C GLU A 17 -2.49 15.66 -4.70
N ILE A 18 -2.84 14.87 -5.71
CA ILE A 18 -1.96 14.57 -6.85
C ILE A 18 -2.72 14.75 -8.15
N GLU A 19 -2.05 15.29 -9.17
CA GLU A 19 -2.66 15.39 -10.48
C GLU A 19 -2.80 13.99 -11.11
N ALA A 20 -3.92 13.76 -11.81
CA ALA A 20 -4.25 12.44 -12.36
C ALA A 20 -3.15 11.82 -13.25
N TYR A 21 -2.37 12.63 -13.97
CA TYR A 21 -1.27 12.12 -14.79
C TYR A 21 -0.12 11.51 -13.97
N ARG A 22 0.05 11.93 -12.70
CA ARG A 22 1.08 11.40 -11.80
C ARG A 22 0.69 10.06 -11.17
N LEU A 23 -0.60 9.72 -11.14
CA LEU A 23 -1.07 8.39 -10.70
C LEU A 23 -0.42 7.28 -11.53
N THR A 24 -0.31 7.46 -12.85
CA THR A 24 0.32 6.45 -13.72
C THR A 24 1.79 6.16 -13.39
N VAL A 25 2.48 7.10 -12.73
CA VAL A 25 3.84 6.87 -12.23
C VAL A 25 3.81 5.99 -10.99
N LEU A 26 2.87 6.25 -10.08
CA LEU A 26 2.65 5.43 -8.88
C LEU A 26 2.24 4.01 -9.27
N ASP A 27 1.36 3.85 -10.25
CA ASP A 27 0.95 2.54 -10.76
C ASP A 27 2.15 1.70 -11.23
N ARG A 28 3.11 2.33 -11.92
CA ARG A 28 4.33 1.66 -12.37
C ARG A 28 5.27 1.31 -11.23
N LEU A 29 5.43 2.20 -10.25
CA LEU A 29 6.30 1.96 -9.10
C LEU A 29 5.77 0.84 -8.22
N GLU A 30 4.46 0.86 -7.95
CA GLU A 30 3.78 -0.13 -7.11
C GLU A 30 3.47 -1.44 -7.86
N HIS A 31 3.74 -1.49 -9.17
CA HIS A 31 3.38 -2.60 -10.04
C HIS A 31 1.88 -2.93 -9.91
N LEU A 32 1.03 -1.90 -10.03
CA LEU A 32 -0.42 -2.05 -10.03
C LEU A 32 -0.89 -2.75 -11.32
N GLY A 33 -1.80 -3.71 -11.18
CA GLY A 33 -2.32 -4.51 -12.29
C GLY A 33 -1.49 -5.74 -12.66
N SER A 34 -0.32 -5.96 -12.04
CA SER A 34 0.32 -7.28 -12.00
C SER A 34 -0.24 -8.12 -10.85
N ASP A 35 -0.10 -9.44 -10.95
CA ASP A 35 -0.52 -10.38 -9.90
C ASP A 35 -0.04 -9.88 -8.53
N GLY A 36 -0.97 -9.58 -7.61
CA GLY A 36 -0.62 -9.24 -6.23
C GLY A 36 -0.73 -7.78 -5.81
N SER A 37 -0.93 -6.81 -6.70
CA SER A 37 -1.09 -5.38 -6.31
C SER A 37 -2.47 -4.84 -6.71
N ILE A 38 -3.17 -4.21 -5.78
CA ILE A 38 -4.50 -3.64 -6.00
C ILE A 38 -4.58 -2.20 -5.49
N SER A 39 -5.43 -1.39 -6.11
CA SER A 39 -5.76 -0.05 -5.66
C SER A 39 -7.25 0.06 -5.42
N PHE A 40 -7.67 0.72 -4.34
CA PHE A 40 -9.07 1.00 -4.11
C PHE A 40 -9.30 2.37 -3.48
N ASP A 41 -10.54 2.82 -3.61
CA ASP A 41 -11.07 4.01 -2.98
C ASP A 41 -11.24 3.77 -1.47
N ALA A 42 -10.26 4.18 -0.69
CA ALA A 42 -10.34 4.22 0.76
C ALA A 42 -10.97 5.57 1.17
N GLY A 43 -12.20 5.52 1.64
CA GLY A 43 -12.94 6.71 2.08
C GLY A 43 -13.66 6.47 3.40
N GLY A 44 -13.40 7.35 4.37
CA GLY A 44 -14.18 7.47 5.60
C GLY A 44 -14.65 8.91 5.75
N GLY A 45 -15.96 9.16 5.62
CA GLY A 45 -16.52 10.51 5.69
C GLY A 45 -16.69 11.19 4.31
N THR A 46 -16.19 12.41 4.16
CA THR A 46 -16.45 13.30 3.00
C THR A 46 -15.40 13.25 1.89
N MET A 47 -14.34 12.45 2.02
CA MET A 47 -13.28 12.35 1.01
C MET A 47 -12.94 10.90 0.68
N THR A 48 -12.59 10.68 -0.58
CA THR A 48 -12.10 9.41 -1.12
C THR A 48 -10.63 9.55 -1.46
N ALA A 49 -9.82 8.57 -1.06
CA ALA A 49 -8.40 8.49 -1.38
C ALA A 49 -8.08 7.17 -2.07
N ILE A 50 -7.05 7.15 -2.91
CA ILE A 50 -6.58 5.92 -3.55
C ILE A 50 -5.50 5.30 -2.65
N VAL A 51 -5.68 4.04 -2.26
CA VAL A 51 -4.70 3.28 -1.46
C VAL A 51 -4.24 2.07 -2.23
N CYS A 52 -2.92 1.82 -2.22
CA CYS A 52 -2.30 0.65 -2.83
C CYS A 52 -2.08 -0.45 -1.78
N MET A 53 -2.60 -1.65 -2.04
CA MET A 53 -2.45 -2.82 -1.18
C MET A 53 -1.86 -4.01 -1.93
N LYS A 54 -1.35 -4.98 -1.17
CA LYS A 54 -0.83 -6.23 -1.70
C LYS A 54 -1.73 -7.39 -1.30
N LEU A 55 -1.96 -8.32 -2.22
CA LEU A 55 -2.68 -9.56 -1.92
C LEU A 55 -1.83 -10.45 -1.01
N GLU A 56 -2.49 -11.16 -0.09
CA GLU A 56 -1.86 -12.02 0.92
C GLU A 56 -0.95 -13.09 0.31
N MET A 57 -1.39 -13.71 -0.78
CA MET A 57 -0.65 -14.73 -1.52
C MET A 57 0.69 -14.25 -2.11
N TRP A 58 0.96 -12.95 -2.10
CA TRP A 58 2.15 -12.36 -2.70
C TRP A 58 3.28 -12.05 -1.69
N LEU A 59 3.04 -12.26 -0.40
CA LEU A 59 4.00 -11.94 0.64
C LEU A 59 4.33 -13.22 1.43
N ASP A 60 5.62 -13.52 1.56
CA ASP A 60 6.16 -14.28 2.69
C ASP A 60 6.59 -13.24 3.73
N PRO A 61 5.68 -12.78 4.61
CA PRO A 61 5.96 -11.66 5.49
C PRO A 61 7.05 -12.07 6.49
N PHE A 62 8.23 -11.47 6.35
CA PHE A 62 9.31 -11.62 7.32
C PHE A 62 8.92 -11.05 8.71
N GLN A 63 7.94 -10.15 8.77
CA GLN A 63 7.39 -9.61 10.01
C GLN A 63 6.16 -10.42 10.45
N LEU A 64 6.25 -11.01 11.65
CA LEU A 64 5.25 -11.93 12.22
C LEU A 64 3.99 -11.24 12.79
N GLY A 65 3.76 -9.94 12.57
CA GLY A 65 2.65 -9.21 13.17
C GLY A 65 2.21 -7.95 12.43
N PHE A 66 1.05 -7.40 12.80
CA PHE A 66 0.49 -6.18 12.22
C PHE A 66 1.24 -4.92 12.68
N LEU A 67 1.43 -3.98 11.77
CA LEU A 67 2.01 -2.67 12.05
C LEU A 67 0.98 -1.57 11.78
N SER A 68 0.77 -0.69 12.76
CA SER A 68 -0.03 0.53 12.61
C SER A 68 0.77 1.68 11.99
N ASP A 69 2.11 1.58 12.03
CA ASP A 69 3.05 2.56 11.50
C ASP A 69 4.34 1.84 11.04
N TYR A 70 4.86 2.20 9.88
CA TYR A 70 6.03 1.55 9.27
C TYR A 70 7.29 2.42 9.46
N HIS A 71 8.08 2.08 10.49
CA HIS A 71 9.36 2.74 10.80
C HIS A 71 10.59 1.90 10.44
N ASP A 72 10.41 0.81 9.67
CA ASP A 72 11.52 -0.10 9.42
C ASP A 72 12.48 0.54 8.41
N ARG A 73 13.63 1.03 8.89
CA ARG A 73 14.72 1.62 8.07
C ARG A 73 15.44 0.58 7.18
N LYS A 74 14.81 -0.57 6.96
CA LYS A 74 15.35 -1.74 6.27
C LYS A 74 14.84 -1.85 4.83
N PHE A 75 14.18 -0.84 4.30
CA PHE A 75 13.82 -0.81 2.89
C PHE A 75 15.10 -0.83 2.04
N ILE A 76 15.33 -1.96 1.35
CA ILE A 76 16.39 -2.10 0.35
C ILE A 76 15.70 -2.04 -1.01
N PRO A 77 15.95 -0.99 -1.82
CA PRO A 77 15.40 -0.90 -3.16
C PRO A 77 15.77 -2.11 -4.01
N SER A 78 14.88 -2.52 -4.92
CA SER A 78 15.08 -3.70 -5.78
C SER A 78 16.36 -3.66 -6.60
N TRP A 79 16.81 -2.47 -7.03
CA TRP A 79 18.05 -2.28 -7.78
C TRP A 79 19.34 -2.35 -6.92
N LYS A 80 19.22 -2.47 -5.60
CA LYS A 80 20.34 -2.67 -4.66
C LYS A 80 20.42 -4.09 -4.11
N ARG A 81 19.57 -5.00 -4.61
CA ARG A 81 19.45 -6.38 -4.12
C ARG A 81 20.25 -7.36 -4.96
#